data_AF-A0A8J9UPR3-F1
#
_entry.id   AF-A0A8J9UPR3-F1
#
_cell.length_a   1.000
_cell.length_b   1.000
_cell.length_c   1.000
_cell.angle_alpha   90.00
_cell.angle_beta   90.00
_cell.angle_gamma   90.00
#
_symmetry.space_group_name_H-M   'P 1'
#
loop_
_entity.id
_entity.type
_entity.pdbx_description
1 polymer ?
#
loop_
_entity_poly.entity_id
_entity_poly.type
_entity_poly.pdbx_seq_one_letter_code
_entity_poly.pdbx_strand_id
1 'polypeptide(L)' 'MEDWRTLASYNIQKESTLELDLFQFDGMNLKALDKKYVYKKICRRCYARNSMNATFCRKKRCHSHDLRLKRLRTDTM' A
#
# COMPACT_ATOMS: atom_id res chain seq x y z
N MET A 1 -19.92 -13.04 9.76
CA MET A 1 -21.07 -13.22 8.84
C MET A 1 -21.32 -11.85 8.25
N GLU A 2 -21.09 -11.68 6.95
CA GLU A 2 -21.40 -10.43 6.26
C GLU A 2 -22.89 -10.47 5.91
N ASP A 3 -23.68 -9.61 6.58
CA ASP A 3 -25.10 -9.44 6.27
C ASP A 3 -25.21 -8.81 4.87
N TRP A 4 -25.48 -9.63 3.87
CA TRP A 4 -25.76 -9.19 2.49
C TRP A 4 -27.16 -8.58 2.34
N ARG A 5 -27.75 -8.11 3.45
CA ARG A 5 -29.07 -7.49 3.48
C ARG A 5 -29.01 -6.17 2.71
N THR A 6 -29.53 -6.20 1.49
CA THR A 6 -29.70 -4.99 0.68
C THR A 6 -30.64 -4.04 1.43
N LEU A 7 -30.42 -2.72 1.29
CA LEU A 7 -31.24 -1.66 1.89
C LEU A 7 -32.76 -1.85 1.70
N ALA A 8 -33.18 -2.59 0.67
CA ALA A 8 -34.56 -2.97 0.39
C ALA A 8 -35.20 -3.94 1.42
N SER A 9 -34.39 -4.65 2.21
CA SER A 9 -34.88 -5.54 3.28
C SER A 9 -35.16 -4.79 4.59
N TYR A 10 -34.60 -3.59 4.73
CA TYR A 10 -34.96 -2.65 5.76
C TYR A 10 -36.16 -1.86 5.21
N ASN A 11 -37.24 -1.75 5.98
CA ASN A 11 -38.47 -1.06 5.57
C ASN A 11 -38.29 0.47 5.56
N ILE A 12 -37.22 0.94 4.92
CA ILE A 12 -36.79 2.33 4.82
C ILE A 12 -37.70 3.00 3.79
N GLN A 13 -38.41 4.04 4.22
CA GLN A 13 -39.28 4.80 3.33
C GLN A 13 -38.44 5.60 2.33
N LYS A 14 -39.01 5.92 1.16
CA LYS A 14 -38.29 6.62 0.08
C LYS A 14 -37.73 8.00 0.48
N GLU A 15 -38.18 8.56 1.61
CA GLU A 15 -37.78 9.87 2.12
C GLU A 15 -37.02 9.80 3.46
N SER A 16 -36.58 8.60 3.88
CA SER A 16 -35.81 8.46 5.12
C SER A 16 -34.35 8.87 4.90
N THR A 17 -33.83 9.76 5.75
CA THR A 17 -32.41 10.14 5.78
C THR A 17 -31.62 9.08 6.56
N LEU A 18 -30.63 8.47 5.92
CA LEU A 18 -29.68 7.56 6.58
C LEU A 18 -28.45 8.36 7.01
N GLU A 19 -28.24 8.48 8.32
CA GLU A 19 -26.98 8.97 8.88
C GLU A 19 -26.01 7.78 8.98
N LEU A 20 -25.02 7.76 8.08
CA LEU A 20 -23.98 6.74 8.05
C LEU A 20 -22.76 7.25 8.84
N ASP A 21 -22.68 6.84 10.10
CA ASP A 21 -21.48 7.04 10.91
C ASP A 21 -20.36 6.10 10.43
N LEU A 22 -19.51 6.64 9.56
CA LEU A 22 -18.27 6.00 9.18
C LEU A 22 -17.32 6.03 10.38
N PHE A 23 -17.22 4.92 11.11
CA PHE A 23 -16.15 4.73 12.07
C PHE A 23 -14.81 4.79 11.34
N GLN A 24 -14.12 5.92 11.50
CA GLN A 24 -12.72 6.07 11.12
C GLN A 24 -11.91 5.14 12.04
N PHE A 25 -11.54 3.97 11.55
CA PHE A 25 -10.48 3.19 12.20
C PHE A 25 -9.18 3.98 12.03
N ASP A 26 -8.65 4.50 13.14
CA ASP A 26 -7.30 5.02 13.20
C ASP A 26 -6.32 3.88 12.88
N GLY A 27 -5.97 3.83 11.60
CA GLY A 27 -5.02 2.97 10.93
C GLY A 27 -4.54 1.75 11.71
N MET A 28 -4.90 0.56 11.21
CA MET A 28 -4.01 -0.59 11.33
C MET A 28 -2.56 -0.10 11.11
N ASN A 29 -1.66 -0.36 12.06
CA ASN A 29 -0.26 0.06 11.98
C ASN A 29 0.46 -0.67 10.82
N LEU A 30 0.16 -0.26 9.57
CA LEU A 30 0.71 -0.77 8.32
C LEU A 30 2.23 -0.58 8.26
N LYS A 31 2.77 0.31 9.11
CA LYS A 31 4.21 0.56 9.31
C LYS A 31 5.01 -0.73 9.55
N ALA A 32 4.42 -1.75 10.19
CA ALA A 32 5.09 -3.02 10.46
C ALA A 32 5.17 -3.94 9.24
N LEU A 33 4.14 -3.98 8.39
CA LEU A 33 4.12 -4.74 7.12
C LEU A 33 5.00 -4.07 6.04
N ASP A 34 5.28 -2.79 6.21
CA ASP A 34 5.84 -1.92 5.16
C ASP A 34 7.31 -2.18 4.86
N LYS A 35 8.10 -2.74 5.79
CA LYS A 35 9.56 -2.76 5.58
C LYS A 35 9.99 -3.52 4.33
N LYS A 36 9.33 -4.64 4.06
CA LYS A 36 9.58 -5.49 2.89
C LYS A 36 9.08 -4.84 1.60
N TYR A 37 7.98 -4.09 1.62
CA TYR A 37 7.34 -3.58 0.40
C TYR A 37 7.78 -2.15 0.04
N VAL A 38 8.09 -1.34 1.04
CA VAL A 38 8.44 0.09 0.90
C VAL A 38 9.93 0.31 0.77
N TYR A 39 10.77 -0.25 1.67
CA TYR A 39 12.22 -0.09 1.56
C TYR A 39 12.80 -1.04 0.51
N LYS A 40 13.15 -0.48 -0.66
CA LYS A 40 13.75 -1.18 -1.79
C LYS A 40 14.97 -0.42 -2.31
N LYS A 41 15.88 -1.13 -2.98
CA LYS A 41 16.94 -0.53 -3.79
C LYS A 41 16.51 -0.42 -5.25
N ILE A 42 16.94 0.63 -5.94
CA ILE A 42 16.74 0.87 -7.37
C ILE A 42 18.12 0.86 -8.03
N CYS A 43 18.29 0.10 -9.11
CA CYS A 43 19.53 0.16 -9.89
C CYS A 43 19.62 1.50 -10.64
N ARG A 44 20.78 2.17 -10.61
CA ARG A 44 20.94 3.44 -11.33
C ARG A 44 21.03 3.27 -12.85
N ARG A 45 21.54 2.13 -13.32
CA ARG A 45 21.71 1.87 -14.75
C ARG A 45 20.43 1.43 -15.46
N CYS A 46 19.63 0.58 -14.82
CA CYS A 46 18.45 -0.03 -15.44
C CYS A 46 17.13 0.23 -14.71
N TYR A 47 17.15 1.02 -13.64
CA TYR A 47 15.99 1.40 -12.81
C TYR A 47 15.18 0.23 -12.22
N ALA A 48 15.71 -1.00 -12.28
CA ALA A 48 15.06 -2.15 -11.70
C ALA A 48 14.97 -2.03 -10.17
N ARG A 49 13.82 -2.41 -9.61
CA ARG A 49 13.64 -2.65 -8.17
C ARG A 49 14.38 -3.91 -7.73
N ASN A 50 15.12 -3.81 -6.64
CA ASN A 50 15.87 -4.87 -5.98
C ASN A 50 15.52 -4.91 -4.48
N SER A 51 15.84 -6.01 -3.81
CA SER A 51 15.69 -6.13 -2.35
C SER A 51 16.64 -5.16 -1.62
N MET A 52 16.34 -4.86 -0.35
CA MET A 52 17.18 -3.99 0.47
C MET A 52 18.60 -4.58 0.67
N ASN A 53 18.69 -5.91 0.75
CA ASN A 53 19.94 -6.63 0.95
C ASN A 53 20.67 -6.95 -0.38
N ALA A 54 20.18 -6.48 -1.52
CA ALA A 54 20.85 -6.71 -2.79
C ALA A 54 22.19 -5.95 -2.86
N THR A 55 23.24 -6.68 -3.22
CA THR A 55 24.56 -6.14 -3.58
C THR A 55 24.65 -5.85 -5.08
N PHE A 56 24.02 -6.68 -5.90
CA PHE A 56 23.97 -6.56 -7.35
C PHE A 56 22.54 -6.46 -7.88
N CYS A 57 22.38 -5.86 -9.05
CA CYS A 57 21.09 -5.82 -9.72
C CYS A 57 20.61 -7.22 -10.09
N ARG A 58 19.33 -7.52 -9.79
CA ARG A 58 18.68 -8.81 -10.10
C ARG A 58 18.58 -9.09 -11.60
N LYS A 59 18.65 -8.06 -12.45
CA LYS A 59 18.54 -8.22 -13.90
C LYS A 59 19.87 -8.76 -14.43
N LYS A 60 19.87 -10.00 -14.94
CA LYS A 60 21.06 -10.69 -15.48
C LYS A 60 21.84 -9.84 -16.50
N ARG A 61 21.13 -9.13 -17.40
CA ARG A 61 21.76 -8.24 -18.40
C ARG A 61 22.46 -7.02 -17.80
N CYS A 62 22.11 -6.59 -16.60
CA CYS A 62 22.71 -5.42 -15.95
C CYS A 62 23.75 -5.84 -14.90
N HIS A 63 23.31 -6.67 -13.94
CA HIS A 63 24.07 -7.17 -12.78
C HIS A 63 25.02 -6.16 -12.11
N SER A 64 24.74 -4.86 -12.24
CA SER A 64 25.59 -3.80 -11.73
C SER A 64 25.46 -3.70 -10.20
N HIS A 65 26.55 -3.33 -9.54
CA HIS A 65 26.56 -3.00 -8.11
C HIS A 65 26.01 -1.60 -7.81
N ASP A 66 25.76 -0.78 -8.84
CA ASP A 66 25.32 0.60 -8.68
C ASP A 66 23.82 0.69 -8.36
N LEU A 67 23.52 0.50 -7.08
CA LEU A 67 22.19 0.49 -6.50
C LEU A 67 22.01 1.69 -5.55
N ARG A 68 20.86 2.36 -5.61
CA ARG A 68 20.46 3.44 -4.70
C ARG A 68 19.22 3.08 -3.91
N LEU A 69 18.95 3.76 -2.80
CA LEU A 69 17.66 3.63 -2.11
C LEU A 69 16.52 4.21 -2.94
N LYS A 70 15.36 3.55 -2.90
CA LYS A 70 14.11 4.09 -3.44
C LYS A 70 13.71 5.29 -2.58
N ARG A 71 13.41 6.43 -3.22
CA ARG A 71 12.87 7.59 -2.51
C ARG A 71 11.49 7.22 -1.98
N LEU A 72 11.28 7.44 -0.69
CA LEU A 72 9.97 7.34 -0.07
C LEU A 72 9.28 8.68 -0.24
N ARG A 73 7.99 8.66 -0.60
CA ARG A 73 7.18 9.88 -0.50
C ARG A 73 6.88 10.08 0.98
N THR A 74 7.32 11.19 1.54
CA THR A 74 7.08 11.59 2.93
C THR A 74 6.01 12.68 2.97
N ASP A 75 4.93 12.53 2.20
CA ASP A 75 3.87 13.53 2.07
C ASP A 75 2.76 13.30 3.10
N THR A 76 3.13 13.10 4.36
CA THR A 76 2.18 13.08 5.48
C THR A 76 2.71 14.03 6.54
N MET A 77 2.32 15.31 6.41
CA MET A 77 1.99 16.14 7.57
C MET A 77 0.65 15.69 8.12
#